data_AF-A0A7Z9YYH0-F1
#
_entry.id   AF-A0A7Z9YYH0-F1
#
_cell.length_a   1.000
_cell.length_b   1.000
_cell.length_c   1.000
_cell.angle_alpha   90.00
_cell.angle_beta   90.00
_cell.angle_gamma   90.00
#
_symmetry.space_group_name_H-M   'P 1'
#
loop_
_entity.id
_entity.type
_entity.pdbx_description
1 polymer ?
#
loop_
_entity_poly.entity_id
_entity_poly.type
_entity_poly.pdbx_seq_one_letter_code
_entity_poly.pdbx_strand_id
1 'polypeptide(L)'
;MMTSSPIQRAGIVGIPPLSVMELITTPDYEIFDLDEPQGRVDLETASPFLPRVYCGILRTVIANSLAIQPDIIYIDTGAGKCDCAVHTATVLEDMLPATRIIRTRNNDSVDFGTPLCKTQMSLMEKMSAVTASVQKTAPYPELPTCAPTAGFWGVPPRDFSILNFFPDTTHIYGWARCMENKTPDNMDLELHYNPDIPTVFFAQSFCAKTALARHLASKHPRGLYLDCDVTAGNSAKAKIQAFLELSGIDA
;
A
#
# COMPACT_ATOMS: atom_id res chain seq x y z
N MET A 1 -11.50 37.43 20.24
CA MET A 1 -10.46 36.40 20.01
C MET A 1 -11.19 35.11 19.71
N MET A 2 -11.25 34.68 18.45
CA MET A 2 -11.76 33.35 18.12
C MET A 2 -10.67 32.36 18.53
N THR A 3 -10.92 31.57 19.58
CA THR A 3 -10.10 30.41 19.92
C THR A 3 -10.23 29.43 18.76
N SER A 4 -9.17 29.26 17.97
CA SER A 4 -9.11 28.17 16.98
C SER A 4 -9.29 26.85 17.73
N SER A 5 -10.25 26.04 17.32
CA SER A 5 -10.39 24.67 17.84
C SER A 5 -9.06 23.92 17.70
N PRO A 6 -8.72 23.01 18.63
CA PRO A 6 -7.52 22.21 18.50
C PRO A 6 -7.56 21.38 17.20
N ILE A 7 -6.43 21.31 16.50
CA ILE A 7 -6.25 20.48 15.31
C ILE A 7 -6.53 19.02 15.71
N GLN A 8 -7.39 18.34 14.94
CA GLN A 8 -7.74 16.94 15.18
C GLN A 8 -6.77 16.02 14.44
N ARG A 9 -6.36 14.93 15.08
CA ARG A 9 -5.49 13.92 14.48
C ARG A 9 -6.33 12.84 13.82
N ALA A 10 -6.27 12.76 12.49
CA ALA A 10 -7.01 11.79 11.69
C ALA A 10 -6.09 10.68 11.20
N GLY A 11 -6.36 9.45 11.61
CA GLY A 11 -5.74 8.26 11.03
C GLY A 11 -6.48 7.79 9.78
N ILE A 12 -5.76 7.35 8.76
CA ILE A 12 -6.33 6.67 7.59
C ILE A 12 -5.73 5.26 7.45
N VAL A 13 -6.56 4.29 7.04
CA VAL A 13 -6.17 2.90 6.77
C VAL A 13 -6.79 2.47 5.44
N GLY A 14 -5.95 2.05 4.50
CA GLY A 14 -6.32 1.83 3.11
C GLY A 14 -6.41 3.14 2.34
N ILE A 15 -7.31 3.19 1.36
CA ILE A 15 -7.60 4.42 0.63
C ILE A 15 -9.02 4.81 0.97
N PRO A 16 -9.23 5.76 1.89
CA PRO A 16 -10.57 6.26 2.16
C PRO A 16 -11.22 6.82 0.89
N PRO A 17 -12.56 6.84 0.80
CA PRO A 17 -13.26 7.52 -0.28
C PRO A 17 -12.80 8.97 -0.44
N LEU A 18 -12.81 9.50 -1.65
CA LEU A 18 -12.42 10.88 -1.96
C LEU A 18 -13.20 11.87 -1.10
N SER A 19 -14.50 11.66 -0.91
CA SER A 19 -15.35 12.50 -0.03
C SER A 19 -14.88 12.54 1.43
N VAL A 20 -14.26 11.46 1.94
CA VAL A 20 -13.64 11.44 3.26
C VAL A 20 -12.32 12.22 3.23
N MET A 21 -11.51 12.01 2.20
CA MET A 21 -10.25 12.74 2.05
C MET A 21 -10.48 14.25 1.94
N GLU A 22 -11.44 14.70 1.12
CA GLU A 22 -11.83 16.12 1.00
C GLU A 22 -12.28 16.74 2.33
N LEU A 23 -12.93 15.96 3.20
CA LEU A 23 -13.34 16.40 4.53
C LEU A 23 -12.13 16.65 5.45
N ILE A 24 -11.11 15.79 5.38
CA ILE A 24 -9.98 15.80 6.33
C ILE A 24 -8.72 16.49 5.79
N THR A 25 -8.64 16.87 4.52
CA THR A 25 -7.51 17.65 3.96
C THR A 25 -7.62 19.15 4.28
N THR A 26 -8.42 19.52 5.28
CA THR A 26 -8.56 20.90 5.75
C THR A 26 -7.52 21.22 6.84
N PRO A 27 -7.21 22.51 7.12
CA PRO A 27 -6.27 22.89 8.20
C PRO A 27 -6.68 22.45 9.61
N ASP A 28 -7.92 21.99 9.79
CA ASP A 28 -8.46 21.52 11.07
C ASP A 28 -7.98 20.10 11.42
N TYR A 29 -7.32 19.41 10.50
CA TYR A 29 -6.84 18.04 10.69
C TYR A 29 -5.34 17.88 10.39
N GLU A 30 -4.71 17.01 11.17
CA GLU A 30 -3.41 16.42 10.88
C GLU A 30 -3.62 14.95 10.48
N ILE A 31 -3.21 14.58 9.26
CA ILE A 31 -3.47 13.24 8.70
C ILE A 31 -2.27 12.32 8.92
N PHE A 32 -2.54 11.11 9.40
CA PHE A 32 -1.56 10.04 9.56
C PHE A 32 -1.98 8.83 8.73
N ASP A 33 -1.14 8.42 7.78
CA ASP A 33 -1.30 7.13 7.10
C ASP A 33 -0.85 6.00 8.03
N LEU A 34 -1.81 5.30 8.62
CA LEU A 34 -1.54 4.28 9.61
C LEU A 34 -1.05 2.97 8.98
N ASP A 35 -1.14 2.79 7.66
CA ASP A 35 -0.56 1.64 6.97
C ASP A 35 0.97 1.73 6.88
N GLU A 36 1.51 2.95 6.90
CA GLU A 36 2.94 3.22 6.81
C GLU A 36 3.59 3.37 8.19
N PRO A 37 4.85 2.97 8.38
CA PRO A 37 5.55 3.17 9.65
C PRO A 37 5.66 4.66 10.02
N GLN A 38 4.99 5.07 11.10
CA GLN A 38 5.01 6.45 11.58
C GLN A 38 6.17 6.67 12.56
N GLY A 39 7.38 6.81 12.03
CA GLY A 39 8.61 6.93 12.82
C GLY A 39 9.12 5.59 13.36
N ARG A 40 9.75 5.59 14.54
CA ARG A 40 10.30 4.38 15.17
C ARG A 40 9.24 3.65 16.00
N VAL A 41 8.30 3.01 15.32
CA VAL A 41 7.26 2.20 15.96
C VAL A 41 7.67 0.72 15.96
N ASP A 42 7.72 0.12 17.14
CA ASP A 42 7.98 -1.31 17.30
C ASP A 42 6.71 -2.13 17.03
N LEU A 43 6.76 -2.98 16.01
CA LEU A 43 5.62 -3.81 15.60
C LEU A 43 5.20 -4.83 16.67
N GLU A 44 6.08 -5.16 17.61
CA GLU A 44 5.73 -6.05 18.72
C GLU A 44 4.74 -5.43 19.71
N THR A 45 4.57 -4.10 19.70
CA THR A 45 3.51 -3.42 20.47
C THR A 45 2.11 -3.82 20.02
N ALA A 46 1.95 -4.33 18.79
CA ALA A 46 0.67 -4.83 18.28
C ALA A 46 0.35 -6.27 18.73
N SER A 47 1.34 -7.04 19.19
CA SER A 47 1.19 -8.47 19.52
C SER A 47 0.14 -8.81 20.58
N PRO A 48 -0.16 -7.94 21.58
CA PRO A 48 -1.27 -8.17 22.51
C PRO A 48 -2.66 -8.10 21.85
N PHE A 49 -2.77 -7.47 20.69
CA PHE A 49 -4.04 -7.14 20.04
C PHE A 49 -4.25 -7.93 18.74
N LEU A 50 -3.18 -8.20 18.00
CA LEU A 50 -3.18 -9.02 16.79
C LEU A 50 -2.08 -10.09 16.84
N PRO A 51 -2.35 -11.33 16.40
CA PRO A 51 -1.33 -12.37 16.35
C PRO A 51 -0.11 -11.96 15.52
N ARG A 52 1.08 -12.50 15.86
CA ARG A 52 2.30 -12.25 15.08
C ARG A 52 2.20 -12.69 13.62
N VAL A 53 1.41 -13.72 13.36
CA VAL A 53 1.09 -14.28 12.03
C VAL A 53 -0.07 -13.55 11.33
N TYR A 54 -0.34 -12.31 11.73
CA TYR A 54 -1.30 -11.43 11.08
C TYR A 54 -0.59 -10.51 10.09
N CYS A 55 -1.34 -9.96 9.12
CA CYS A 55 -0.80 -9.06 8.09
C CYS A 55 0.04 -7.93 8.71
N GLY A 56 1.29 -7.78 8.25
CA GLY A 56 2.24 -6.81 8.78
C GLY A 56 1.78 -5.35 8.67
N ILE A 57 1.04 -5.00 7.61
CA ILE A 57 0.39 -3.67 7.48
C ILE A 57 -0.62 -3.45 8.62
N LEU A 58 -1.53 -4.40 8.88
CA LEU A 58 -2.55 -4.22 9.92
C LEU A 58 -1.96 -4.27 11.33
N ARG A 59 -0.87 -5.02 11.54
CA ARG A 59 -0.07 -4.89 12.77
C ARG A 59 0.56 -3.50 12.90
N THR A 60 0.99 -2.90 11.78
CA THR A 60 1.55 -1.53 11.75
C THR A 60 0.46 -0.51 12.08
N VAL A 61 -0.76 -0.69 11.58
CA VAL A 61 -1.93 0.13 11.95
C VAL A 61 -2.15 0.15 13.46
N ILE A 62 -2.17 -1.02 14.12
CA ILE A 62 -2.31 -1.08 15.58
C ILE A 62 -1.18 -0.34 16.28
N ALA A 63 0.07 -0.63 15.91
CA ALA A 63 1.24 -0.06 16.56
C ALA A 63 1.30 1.47 16.40
N ASN A 64 1.01 1.98 15.20
CA ASN A 64 0.91 3.41 14.93
C ASN A 64 -0.24 4.05 15.73
N SER A 65 -1.39 3.39 15.79
CA SER A 65 -2.56 3.92 16.51
C SER A 65 -2.30 4.05 18.01
N LEU A 66 -1.55 3.12 18.62
CA LEU A 66 -1.12 3.21 20.01
C LEU A 66 -0.14 4.36 20.26
N ALA A 67 0.79 4.59 19.33
CA ALA A 67 1.80 5.63 19.45
C ALA A 67 1.21 7.04 19.22
N ILE A 68 0.35 7.18 18.21
CA ILE A 68 -0.23 8.46 17.80
C ILE A 68 -1.44 8.81 18.66
N GLN A 69 -2.25 7.81 19.03
CA GLN A 69 -3.57 7.99 19.64
C GLN A 69 -4.46 8.98 18.86
N PRO A 70 -4.82 8.70 17.59
CA PRO A 70 -5.65 9.60 16.78
C PRO A 70 -6.97 9.92 17.46
N ASP A 71 -7.57 11.07 17.15
CA ASP A 71 -8.90 11.43 17.65
C ASP A 71 -9.99 10.71 16.82
N ILE A 72 -9.69 10.43 15.56
CA ILE A 72 -10.55 9.74 14.61
C ILE A 72 -9.72 8.85 13.69
N ILE A 73 -10.25 7.68 13.31
CA ILE A 73 -9.63 6.79 12.32
C ILE A 73 -10.66 6.43 11.26
N TYR A 74 -10.33 6.67 9.99
CA TYR A 74 -11.08 6.19 8.83
C TYR A 74 -10.42 4.93 8.30
N ILE A 75 -11.10 3.79 8.41
CA ILE A 75 -10.58 2.48 7.98
C ILE A 75 -11.43 1.92 6.85
N ASP A 76 -10.81 1.70 5.68
CA ASP A 76 -11.47 1.02 4.58
C ASP A 76 -11.62 -0.47 4.90
N THR A 77 -12.87 -0.90 4.95
CA THR A 77 -13.30 -2.28 5.26
C THR A 77 -14.01 -2.92 4.06
N GLY A 78 -13.96 -2.26 2.90
CA GLY A 78 -14.49 -2.75 1.64
C GLY A 78 -13.51 -3.62 0.86
N ALA A 79 -13.92 -3.95 -0.37
CA ALA A 79 -13.13 -4.77 -1.29
C ALA A 79 -11.82 -4.07 -1.73
N GLY A 80 -11.76 -2.74 -1.60
CA GLY A 80 -10.54 -1.94 -1.78
C GLY A 80 -9.41 -2.26 -0.79
N LYS A 81 -9.68 -2.95 0.32
CA LYS A 81 -8.67 -3.34 1.32
C LYS A 81 -8.62 -4.86 1.52
N CYS A 82 -9.24 -5.38 2.59
CA CYS A 82 -9.41 -6.82 2.86
C CYS A 82 -10.31 -7.04 4.09
N ASP A 83 -10.88 -8.24 4.22
CA ASP A 83 -11.70 -8.61 5.39
C ASP A 83 -10.92 -8.57 6.72
N CYS A 84 -9.60 -8.75 6.68
CA CYS A 84 -8.76 -8.57 7.88
C CYS A 84 -8.89 -7.15 8.46
N ALA A 85 -9.08 -6.12 7.62
CA ALA A 85 -9.29 -4.75 8.10
C ALA A 85 -10.62 -4.60 8.88
N VAL A 86 -11.64 -5.39 8.55
CA VAL A 86 -12.92 -5.43 9.31
C VAL A 86 -12.65 -5.86 10.75
N HIS A 87 -11.83 -6.90 10.95
CA HIS A 87 -11.48 -7.41 12.27
C HIS A 87 -10.55 -6.43 13.01
N THR A 88 -9.56 -5.85 12.31
CA THR A 88 -8.69 -4.82 12.89
C THR A 88 -9.48 -3.60 13.36
N ALA A 89 -10.50 -3.16 12.63
CA ALA A 89 -11.37 -2.07 13.07
C ALA A 89 -12.09 -2.39 14.40
N THR A 90 -12.54 -3.63 14.61
CA THR A 90 -13.17 -4.04 15.88
C THR A 90 -12.16 -3.98 17.02
N VAL A 91 -10.94 -4.47 16.78
CA VAL A 91 -9.86 -4.39 17.76
C VAL A 91 -9.51 -2.93 18.11
N LEU A 92 -9.48 -2.04 17.11
CA LEU A 92 -9.23 -0.61 17.32
C LEU A 92 -10.32 0.05 18.18
N GLU A 93 -11.60 -0.29 17.95
CA GLU A 93 -12.75 0.24 18.71
C GLU A 93 -12.61 -0.09 20.22
N ASP A 94 -12.20 -1.32 20.54
CA ASP A 94 -12.01 -1.75 21.93
C ASP A 94 -10.70 -1.20 22.54
N MET A 95 -9.63 -1.15 21.75
CA MET A 95 -8.29 -0.74 22.19
C MET A 95 -8.21 0.78 22.47
N LEU A 96 -8.94 1.60 21.72
CA LEU A 96 -8.89 3.05 21.78
C LEU A 96 -10.28 3.65 22.02
N PRO A 97 -10.83 3.54 23.24
CA PRO A 97 -12.20 3.97 23.53
C PRO A 97 -12.44 5.49 23.38
N ALA A 98 -11.36 6.29 23.35
CA ALA A 98 -11.43 7.73 23.11
C ALA A 98 -11.31 8.10 21.62
N THR A 99 -10.93 7.17 20.76
CA THR A 99 -10.76 7.39 19.32
C THR A 99 -12.04 6.99 18.60
N ARG A 100 -12.55 7.88 17.74
CA ARG A 100 -13.70 7.55 16.90
C ARG A 100 -13.26 6.70 15.70
N ILE A 101 -13.65 5.43 15.67
CA ILE A 101 -13.40 4.55 14.51
C ILE A 101 -14.57 4.67 13.51
N ILE A 102 -14.26 5.03 12.26
CA ILE A 102 -15.21 5.12 11.16
C ILE A 102 -14.82 4.11 10.10
N ARG A 103 -15.64 3.07 9.96
CA ARG A 103 -15.52 2.09 8.89
C ARG A 103 -16.04 2.69 7.60
N THR A 104 -15.21 2.69 6.58
CA THR A 104 -15.52 3.21 5.25
C THR A 104 -15.48 2.07 4.23
N ARG A 105 -16.00 2.36 3.03
CA ARG A 105 -15.87 1.51 1.83
C ARG A 105 -15.60 2.44 0.66
N ASN A 106 -14.43 2.31 0.03
CA ASN A 106 -14.11 3.10 -1.14
C ASN A 106 -14.62 2.41 -2.41
N ASN A 107 -15.69 2.98 -2.97
CA ASN A 107 -16.31 2.56 -4.23
C ASN A 107 -16.12 3.62 -5.33
N ASP A 108 -15.14 4.51 -5.17
CA ASP A 108 -14.86 5.56 -6.15
C ASP A 108 -14.46 4.90 -7.48
N SER A 109 -15.04 5.42 -8.58
CA SER A 109 -14.86 4.88 -9.92
C SER A 109 -14.28 5.92 -10.91
N VAL A 110 -13.88 7.08 -10.40
CA VAL A 110 -13.26 8.14 -11.21
C VAL A 110 -11.75 7.97 -11.15
N ASP A 111 -11.15 7.69 -12.31
CA ASP A 111 -9.73 7.44 -12.43
C ASP A 111 -8.90 8.72 -12.24
N PHE A 112 -7.93 8.68 -11.32
CA PHE A 112 -6.93 9.73 -11.18
C PHE A 112 -5.70 9.52 -12.07
N GLY A 113 -5.64 8.39 -12.78
CA GLY A 113 -4.54 8.00 -13.65
C GLY A 113 -3.42 7.26 -12.91
N THR A 114 -2.48 6.75 -13.71
CA THR A 114 -1.32 5.95 -13.23
C THR A 114 0.06 6.42 -13.76
N PRO A 115 0.34 7.74 -13.87
CA PRO A 115 1.58 8.22 -14.48
C PRO A 115 2.87 7.84 -13.73
N LEU A 116 2.88 7.84 -12.39
CA LEU A 116 4.02 7.40 -11.57
C LEU A 116 4.34 5.93 -11.83
N CYS A 117 3.34 5.06 -11.97
CA CYS A 117 3.57 3.64 -12.26
C CYS A 117 4.30 3.38 -13.59
N LYS A 118 4.40 4.37 -14.49
CA LYS A 118 4.92 4.23 -15.86
C LYS A 118 6.10 5.15 -16.19
N THR A 119 6.49 6.03 -15.27
CA THR A 119 7.61 6.96 -15.48
C THR A 119 8.96 6.27 -15.28
N GLN A 120 10.03 6.82 -15.85
CA GLN A 120 11.39 6.36 -15.58
C GLN A 120 11.89 7.01 -14.28
N MET A 121 12.01 6.21 -13.22
CA MET A 121 12.35 6.63 -11.86
C MET A 121 12.74 5.36 -11.08
N SER A 122 13.51 5.44 -10.00
CA SER A 122 13.78 4.21 -9.23
C SER A 122 12.48 3.61 -8.69
N LEU A 123 12.39 2.27 -8.62
CA LEU A 123 11.16 1.63 -8.17
C LEU A 123 10.80 2.02 -6.72
N MET A 124 11.82 2.24 -5.88
CA MET A 124 11.65 2.72 -4.51
C MET A 124 11.00 4.10 -4.47
N GLU A 125 11.47 5.05 -5.28
CA GLU A 125 10.90 6.39 -5.36
C GLU A 125 9.48 6.38 -5.94
N LYS A 126 9.23 5.57 -6.99
CA LYS A 126 7.87 5.41 -7.54
C LYS A 126 6.90 4.91 -6.48
N MET A 127 7.27 3.85 -5.75
CA MET A 127 6.42 3.29 -4.70
C MET A 127 6.17 4.31 -3.60
N SER A 128 7.20 5.03 -3.15
CA SER A 128 7.08 6.09 -2.13
C SER A 128 6.15 7.22 -2.59
N ALA A 129 6.25 7.62 -3.86
CA ALA A 129 5.38 8.65 -4.43
C ALA A 129 3.91 8.18 -4.55
N VAL A 130 3.70 6.91 -4.92
CA VAL A 130 2.38 6.29 -5.00
C VAL A 130 1.74 6.21 -3.61
N THR A 131 2.46 5.78 -2.58
CA THR A 131 1.89 5.70 -1.22
C THR A 131 1.61 7.06 -0.63
N ALA A 132 2.55 8.01 -0.74
CA ALA A 132 2.36 9.39 -0.29
C ALA A 132 1.16 10.08 -0.97
N SER A 133 0.76 9.59 -2.15
CA SER A 133 -0.38 10.15 -2.86
C SER A 133 -1.73 9.81 -2.26
N VAL A 134 -1.85 8.81 -1.39
CA VAL A 134 -3.13 8.44 -0.75
C VAL A 134 -3.78 9.66 -0.11
N GLN A 135 -2.98 10.60 0.40
CA GLN A 135 -3.43 11.84 1.01
C GLN A 135 -3.82 12.95 0.02
N LYS A 136 -3.65 12.75 -1.29
CA LYS A 136 -3.93 13.76 -2.33
C LYS A 136 -5.34 13.59 -2.88
N THR A 137 -6.06 14.70 -2.99
CA THR A 137 -7.45 14.79 -3.48
C THR A 137 -7.57 15.27 -4.93
N ALA A 138 -6.44 15.50 -5.62
CA ALA A 138 -6.43 15.94 -7.01
C ALA A 138 -5.84 14.85 -7.94
N PRO A 139 -6.35 14.74 -9.18
CA PRO A 139 -5.76 13.87 -10.20
C PRO A 139 -4.30 14.22 -10.49
N TYR A 140 -3.57 13.24 -11.02
CA TYR A 140 -2.17 13.45 -11.35
C TYR A 140 -1.99 14.30 -12.61
N PRO A 141 -0.94 15.15 -12.66
CA PRO A 141 -0.48 15.68 -13.93
C PRO A 141 0.05 14.53 -14.80
N GLU A 142 0.00 14.72 -16.12
CA GLU A 142 0.68 13.81 -17.04
C GLU A 142 2.19 13.82 -16.77
N LEU A 143 2.80 12.63 -16.72
CA LEU A 143 4.25 12.45 -16.64
C LEU A 143 4.74 11.70 -17.88
N PRO A 144 5.98 11.97 -18.34
CA PRO A 144 6.59 11.18 -19.40
C PRO A 144 6.59 9.69 -19.06
N THR A 145 6.10 8.87 -19.99
CA THR A 145 6.08 7.41 -19.85
C THR A 145 7.34 6.81 -20.49
N CYS A 146 7.88 5.75 -19.89
CA CYS A 146 8.99 4.98 -20.44
C CYS A 146 8.53 3.61 -20.98
N ALA A 147 9.38 2.94 -21.75
CA ALA A 147 9.15 1.54 -22.12
C ALA A 147 9.59 0.64 -20.95
N PRO A 148 8.75 -0.31 -20.51
CA PRO A 148 9.11 -1.15 -19.37
C PRO A 148 10.14 -2.21 -19.74
N THR A 149 11.11 -2.44 -18.86
CA THR A 149 12.02 -3.59 -18.96
C THR A 149 11.65 -4.70 -17.97
N ALA A 150 11.09 -4.34 -16.82
CA ALA A 150 10.60 -5.24 -15.79
C ALA A 150 9.23 -4.80 -15.27
N GLY A 151 8.51 -5.73 -14.64
CA GLY A 151 7.28 -5.46 -13.91
C GLY A 151 7.43 -5.73 -12.41
N PHE A 152 6.80 -4.87 -11.60
CA PHE A 152 6.50 -5.15 -10.20
C PHE A 152 4.99 -5.13 -10.02
N TRP A 153 4.39 -6.28 -9.76
CA TRP A 153 2.97 -6.40 -9.42
C TRP A 153 2.85 -6.57 -7.90
N GLY A 154 1.99 -5.81 -7.23
CA GLY A 154 1.70 -6.08 -5.82
C GLY A 154 1.16 -4.91 -5.01
N VAL A 155 1.20 -5.10 -3.70
CA VAL A 155 1.02 -4.06 -2.68
C VAL A 155 2.38 -3.40 -2.37
N PRO A 156 2.42 -2.18 -1.81
CA PRO A 156 3.67 -1.62 -1.28
C PRO A 156 4.31 -2.58 -0.26
N PRO A 157 5.59 -2.97 -0.43
CA PRO A 157 6.26 -3.82 0.55
C PRO A 157 6.51 -3.04 1.83
N ARG A 158 6.56 -3.70 2.98
CA ARG A 158 6.95 -3.01 4.22
C ARG A 158 8.44 -2.70 4.24
N ASP A 159 9.25 -3.61 3.70
CA ASP A 159 10.69 -3.44 3.51
C ASP A 159 10.96 -2.96 2.08
N PHE A 160 11.11 -1.65 1.91
CA PHE A 160 11.37 -1.04 0.60
C PHE A 160 12.75 -1.41 0.03
N SER A 161 13.67 -1.98 0.83
CA SER A 161 15.00 -2.34 0.33
C SER A 161 14.99 -3.41 -0.76
N ILE A 162 13.89 -4.18 -0.89
CA ILE A 162 13.69 -5.13 -1.99
C ILE A 162 13.48 -4.45 -3.34
N LEU A 163 13.09 -3.17 -3.34
CA LEU A 163 12.81 -2.42 -4.56
C LEU A 163 14.10 -1.94 -5.25
N ASN A 164 15.23 -1.93 -4.53
CA ASN A 164 16.53 -1.48 -5.04
C ASN A 164 17.15 -2.40 -6.11
N PHE A 165 16.65 -3.62 -6.26
CA PHE A 165 17.14 -4.58 -7.26
C PHE A 165 16.49 -4.38 -8.64
N PHE A 166 15.55 -3.44 -8.77
CA PHE A 166 14.78 -3.24 -9.99
C PHE A 166 15.32 -2.03 -10.77
N PRO A 167 15.38 -2.11 -12.11
CA PRO A 167 15.79 -0.98 -12.93
C PRO A 167 14.78 0.16 -12.89
N ASP A 168 15.22 1.38 -13.18
CA ASP A 168 14.38 2.59 -13.20
C ASP A 168 13.23 2.54 -14.22
N THR A 169 13.33 1.66 -15.20
CA THR A 169 12.30 1.38 -16.21
C THR A 169 11.28 0.33 -15.76
N THR A 170 11.26 -0.05 -14.48
CA THR A 170 10.28 -1.01 -13.95
C THR A 170 8.89 -0.38 -13.85
N HIS A 171 7.88 -0.97 -14.49
CA HIS A 171 6.49 -0.50 -14.33
C HIS A 171 5.82 -1.17 -13.13
N ILE A 172 4.95 -0.42 -12.44
CA ILE A 172 4.15 -0.93 -11.32
C ILE A 172 2.77 -1.41 -11.82
N TYR A 173 2.36 -2.57 -11.34
CA TYR A 173 1.09 -3.24 -11.58
C TYR A 173 0.44 -3.64 -10.24
N GLY A 174 -0.79 -4.17 -10.29
CA GLY A 174 -1.50 -4.68 -9.12
C GLY A 174 -2.09 -3.57 -8.24
N TRP A 175 -2.27 -3.86 -6.95
CA TRP A 175 -2.99 -2.97 -6.05
C TRP A 175 -2.31 -1.61 -5.85
N ALA A 176 -0.97 -1.55 -5.81
CA ALA A 176 -0.24 -0.28 -5.73
C ALA A 176 -0.62 0.68 -6.87
N ARG A 177 -0.86 0.16 -8.08
CA ARG A 177 -1.35 0.96 -9.20
C ARG A 177 -2.78 1.45 -9.00
N CYS A 178 -3.64 0.62 -8.39
CA CYS A 178 -4.98 1.02 -8.01
C CYS A 178 -4.95 2.14 -6.96
N MET A 179 -3.90 2.17 -6.11
CA MET A 179 -3.70 3.26 -5.15
C MET A 179 -3.40 4.60 -5.79
N GLU A 180 -2.56 4.58 -6.82
CA GLU A 180 -2.30 5.76 -7.63
C GLU A 180 -3.61 6.26 -8.26
N ASN A 181 -4.38 5.34 -8.85
CA ASN A 181 -5.60 5.66 -9.58
C ASN A 181 -6.79 6.09 -8.69
N LYS A 182 -6.68 5.98 -7.36
CA LYS A 182 -7.76 6.23 -6.37
C LYS A 182 -8.98 5.31 -6.45
N THR A 183 -8.84 4.19 -7.14
CA THR A 183 -9.91 3.19 -7.30
C THR A 183 -9.43 1.84 -6.73
N PRO A 184 -9.32 1.69 -5.40
CA PRO A 184 -8.68 0.53 -4.78
C PRO A 184 -9.40 -0.81 -5.05
N ASP A 185 -10.68 -0.77 -5.42
CA ASP A 185 -11.51 -1.93 -5.81
C ASP A 185 -11.56 -2.16 -7.34
N ASN A 186 -10.69 -1.51 -8.11
CA ASN A 186 -10.65 -1.68 -9.56
C ASN A 186 -9.97 -3.00 -9.95
N MET A 187 -10.77 -4.07 -9.99
CA MET A 187 -10.30 -5.42 -10.29
C MET A 187 -9.67 -5.55 -11.68
N ASP A 188 -10.22 -4.87 -12.70
CA ASP A 188 -9.66 -4.90 -14.05
C ASP A 188 -8.24 -4.31 -14.07
N LEU A 189 -8.06 -3.18 -13.37
CA LEU A 189 -6.76 -2.56 -13.21
C LEU A 189 -5.82 -3.42 -12.36
N GLU A 190 -6.30 -4.10 -11.32
CA GLU A 190 -5.46 -4.97 -10.50
C GLU A 190 -5.00 -6.24 -11.24
N LEU A 191 -5.88 -6.84 -12.05
CA LEU A 191 -5.61 -8.05 -12.84
C LEU A 191 -4.67 -7.80 -14.02
N HIS A 192 -4.61 -6.57 -14.52
CA HIS A 192 -3.82 -6.24 -15.69
C HIS A 192 -2.30 -6.28 -15.41
N TYR A 193 -1.56 -6.98 -16.26
CA TYR A 193 -0.10 -6.97 -16.31
C TYR A 193 0.40 -7.09 -17.76
N ASN A 194 1.66 -6.72 -18.00
CA ASN A 194 2.30 -6.91 -19.29
C ASN A 194 2.98 -8.30 -19.35
N PRO A 195 2.52 -9.25 -20.18
CA PRO A 195 3.11 -10.59 -20.29
C PRO A 195 4.48 -10.60 -20.98
N ASP A 196 4.84 -9.52 -21.69
CA ASP A 196 6.03 -9.40 -22.53
C ASP A 196 7.26 -8.88 -21.78
N ILE A 197 7.21 -8.78 -20.45
CA ILE A 197 8.35 -8.42 -19.60
C ILE A 197 8.44 -9.35 -18.38
N PRO A 198 9.63 -9.66 -17.85
CA PRO A 198 9.74 -10.39 -16.59
C PRO A 198 9.09 -9.58 -15.46
N THR A 199 8.23 -10.23 -14.68
CA THR A 199 7.43 -9.56 -13.64
C THR A 199 7.56 -10.29 -12.30
N VAL A 200 7.90 -9.55 -11.25
CA VAL A 200 7.83 -10.03 -9.87
C VAL A 200 6.43 -9.73 -9.33
N PHE A 201 5.72 -10.77 -8.92
CA PHE A 201 4.42 -10.73 -8.27
C PHE A 201 4.63 -10.81 -6.76
N PHE A 202 4.68 -9.64 -6.14
CA PHE A 202 4.93 -9.46 -4.73
C PHE A 202 3.63 -9.45 -3.92
N ALA A 203 3.64 -10.13 -2.77
CA ALA A 203 2.65 -9.93 -1.72
C ALA A 203 3.33 -9.94 -0.35
N GLN A 204 2.76 -9.20 0.60
CA GLN A 204 3.16 -9.38 1.99
C GLN A 204 2.60 -10.70 2.53
N SER A 205 3.37 -11.44 3.31
CA SER A 205 2.89 -12.65 3.97
C SER A 205 1.66 -12.32 4.84
N PHE A 206 0.72 -13.27 4.90
CA PHE A 206 -0.58 -13.12 5.57
C PHE A 206 -1.50 -12.02 4.99
N CYS A 207 -1.16 -11.43 3.84
CA CYS A 207 -2.09 -10.59 3.07
C CYS A 207 -3.01 -11.46 2.20
N ALA A 208 -4.29 -11.09 2.07
CA ALA A 208 -5.23 -11.77 1.17
C ALA A 208 -4.79 -11.72 -0.31
N LYS A 209 -4.04 -10.69 -0.70
CA LYS A 209 -3.51 -10.52 -2.06
C LYS A 209 -2.49 -11.59 -2.47
N THR A 210 -1.96 -12.38 -1.52
CA THR A 210 -1.09 -13.54 -1.81
C THR A 210 -1.75 -14.53 -2.78
N ALA A 211 -3.05 -14.77 -2.65
CA ALA A 211 -3.80 -15.67 -3.54
C ALA A 211 -3.77 -15.18 -4.99
N LEU A 212 -4.04 -13.88 -5.20
CA LEU A 212 -4.05 -13.29 -6.53
C LEU A 212 -2.64 -13.20 -7.12
N ALA A 213 -1.67 -12.73 -6.33
CA ALA A 213 -0.25 -12.67 -6.71
C ALA A 213 0.25 -14.03 -7.22
N ARG A 214 -0.01 -15.09 -6.45
CA ARG A 214 0.39 -16.46 -6.79
C ARG A 214 -0.30 -16.95 -8.08
N HIS A 215 -1.58 -16.64 -8.24
CA HIS A 215 -2.36 -17.03 -9.41
C HIS A 215 -1.90 -16.34 -10.70
N LEU A 216 -1.64 -15.04 -10.65
CA LEU A 216 -1.16 -14.30 -11.82
C LEU A 216 0.28 -14.69 -12.17
N ALA A 217 1.14 -14.89 -11.16
CA ALA A 217 2.51 -15.37 -11.37
C ALA A 217 2.56 -16.73 -12.09
N SER A 218 1.65 -17.66 -11.77
CA SER A 218 1.62 -18.98 -12.41
C SER A 218 1.10 -18.95 -13.85
N LYS A 219 0.34 -17.91 -14.22
CA LYS A 219 -0.11 -17.68 -15.59
C LYS A 219 0.90 -16.89 -16.43
N HIS A 220 1.76 -16.11 -15.77
CA HIS A 220 2.70 -15.24 -16.43
C HIS A 220 3.88 -16.05 -17.02
N PRO A 221 4.23 -15.88 -18.31
CA PRO A 221 5.28 -16.70 -18.96
C PRO A 221 6.66 -16.52 -18.32
N ARG A 222 6.92 -15.34 -17.75
CA ARG A 222 8.14 -14.99 -17.00
C ARG A 222 7.81 -14.35 -15.65
N GLY A 223 7.02 -15.06 -14.83
CA GLY A 223 6.55 -14.57 -13.53
C GLY A 223 7.37 -15.14 -12.36
N LEU A 224 7.76 -14.29 -11.41
CA LEU A 224 8.26 -14.72 -10.10
C LEU A 224 7.23 -14.37 -9.02
N TYR A 225 6.65 -15.37 -8.38
CA TYR A 225 5.91 -15.14 -7.13
C TYR A 225 6.89 -14.96 -5.97
N LEU A 226 6.74 -13.88 -5.22
CA LEU A 226 7.50 -13.62 -4.01
C LEU A 226 6.57 -13.16 -2.90
N ASP A 227 6.60 -13.84 -1.76
CA ASP A 227 6.07 -13.31 -0.52
C ASP A 227 7.17 -13.03 0.49
N CYS A 228 6.94 -11.98 1.28
CA CYS A 228 7.81 -11.55 2.35
C CYS A 228 6.96 -11.06 3.51
N ASP A 229 7.34 -11.43 4.73
CA ASP A 229 6.74 -10.88 5.94
C ASP A 229 7.30 -9.45 6.21
N VAL A 230 7.46 -9.09 7.48
CA VAL A 230 7.90 -7.76 7.93
C VAL A 230 9.23 -7.30 7.31
N THR A 231 10.22 -8.20 7.19
CA THR A 231 11.56 -7.89 6.66
C THR A 231 12.01 -8.93 5.64
N ALA A 232 12.67 -8.47 4.57
CA ALA A 232 13.17 -9.36 3.54
C ALA A 232 14.52 -9.93 3.93
N GLY A 233 14.55 -11.25 4.16
CA GLY A 233 15.79 -11.98 4.33
C GLY A 233 16.63 -12.00 3.05
N ASN A 234 17.93 -12.29 3.18
CA ASN A 234 18.87 -12.37 2.05
C ASN A 234 18.41 -13.33 0.94
N SER A 235 17.67 -14.38 1.30
CA SER A 235 17.11 -15.31 0.31
C SER A 235 16.07 -14.65 -0.59
N ALA A 236 15.18 -13.80 -0.06
CA ALA A 236 14.19 -13.08 -0.87
C ALA A 236 14.87 -12.11 -1.84
N LYS A 237 15.86 -11.37 -1.33
CA LYS A 237 16.68 -10.42 -2.11
C LYS A 237 17.43 -11.12 -3.26
N ALA A 238 18.13 -12.21 -2.95
CA ALA A 238 18.85 -13.00 -3.94
C ALA A 238 17.93 -13.61 -5.01
N LYS A 239 16.70 -14.01 -4.65
CA LYS A 239 15.71 -14.52 -5.63
C LYS A 239 15.28 -13.44 -6.62
N ILE A 240 15.04 -12.21 -6.15
CA ILE A 240 14.69 -11.08 -7.04
C ILE A 240 15.84 -10.83 -8.01
N GLN A 241 17.05 -10.65 -7.47
CA GLN A 241 18.25 -10.37 -8.26
C GLN A 241 18.49 -11.45 -9.32
N ALA A 242 18.56 -12.72 -8.91
CA ALA A 242 18.81 -13.84 -9.82
C ALA A 242 17.72 -13.94 -10.91
N PHE A 243 16.45 -13.68 -10.58
CA PHE A 243 15.36 -13.71 -11.56
C PHE A 243 15.50 -12.61 -12.62
N LEU A 244 15.88 -11.40 -12.22
CA LEU A 244 16.08 -10.28 -13.14
C LEU A 244 17.31 -10.52 -14.03
N GLU A 245 18.44 -10.91 -13.44
CA GLU A 245 19.68 -11.21 -14.18
C GLU A 245 19.48 -12.35 -15.19
N LEU A 246 18.85 -13.46 -14.79
CA LEU A 246 18.54 -14.58 -15.70
C LEU A 246 17.53 -14.22 -16.79
N SER A 247 16.78 -13.12 -16.60
CA SER A 247 15.88 -12.58 -17.62
C SER A 247 16.55 -11.57 -18.55
N GLY A 248 17.87 -11.37 -18.42
CA GLY A 248 18.66 -10.43 -19.22
C GLY A 248 18.52 -8.97 -18.78
N ILE A 249 18.20 -8.73 -17.51
CA ILE A 249 18.12 -7.40 -16.92
C ILE A 249 19.32 -7.20 -16.00
N ASP A 250 20.11 -6.16 -16.28
CA ASP A 250 21.18 -5.73 -15.38
C ASP A 250 20.52 -5.10 -14.14
N ALA A 251 20.61 -5.82 -13.01
CA ALA A 251 20.02 -5.47 -11.71
C ALA A 251 21.09 -4.94 -10.74
#